data_AF-A0A1Y3N3W9-F1
#
_entry.id   AF-A0A1Y3N3W9-F1
#
_cell.length_a   1.000
_cell.length_b   1.000
_cell.length_c   1.000
_cell.angle_alpha   90.00
_cell.angle_beta   90.00
_cell.angle_gamma   90.00
#
_symmetry.space_group_name_H-M   'P 1'
#
loop_
_entity.id
_entity.type
_entity.pdbx_description
1 polymer ?
#
loop_
_entity_poly.entity_id
_entity_poly.type
_entity_poly.pdbx_seq_one_letter_code
_entity_poly.pdbx_strand_id
1 'polypeptide(L)'
;MNVKTYITKIENKTSEIKKNVNLRNIIKCYSGLCNVRQKNYKGAARIFTEMDLELNDINPEIIAPNDIAIYGGLCALISFNRTELKNKVIENTKFKTYLELEPQILDLIQAFYNSKYITMLEILDNIKPTLSLDIHLKVHVEEIYKIINEKAIVQYFSPFQTVDMNKMAKSFNMSVTELQEKLVKLIASNDIKARIDSHNKDN
;
A
#
# COMPACT_ATOMS: atom_id res chain seq x y z
N MET A 1 0.32 21.42 9.82
CA MET A 1 0.61 22.21 8.61
C MET A 1 1.99 22.91 8.61
N ASN A 2 2.86 22.74 9.61
CA ASN A 2 4.16 23.44 9.66
C ASN A 2 5.35 22.64 9.11
N VAL A 3 5.38 21.32 9.31
CA VAL A 3 6.58 20.50 9.05
C VAL A 3 7.00 20.45 7.57
N LYS A 4 6.04 20.33 6.64
CA LYS A 4 6.36 20.30 5.19
C LYS A 4 6.97 21.61 4.69
N THR A 5 6.45 22.75 5.15
CA THR A 5 7.00 24.07 4.83
C THR A 5 8.42 24.23 5.38
N TYR A 6 8.72 23.68 6.56
CA TYR A 6 10.07 23.65 7.09
C TYR A 6 10.97 22.69 6.32
N ILE A 7 10.50 21.49 5.95
CA ILE A 7 11.23 20.55 5.09
C ILE A 7 11.59 21.21 3.76
N THR A 8 10.63 21.80 3.05
CA THR A 8 10.87 22.48 1.78
C THR A 8 11.78 23.70 1.93
N LYS A 9 11.68 24.43 3.05
CA LYS A 9 12.62 25.53 3.36
C LYS A 9 14.04 25.02 3.63
N ILE A 10 14.20 23.87 4.28
CA ILE A 10 15.49 23.22 4.56
C ILE A 10 16.10 22.66 3.25
N GLU A 11 15.28 22.02 2.41
CA GLU A 11 15.67 21.52 1.08
C GLU A 11 16.12 22.65 0.15
N ASN A 12 15.44 23.80 0.18
CA ASN A 12 15.75 24.95 -0.66
C ASN A 12 16.93 25.81 -0.16
N LYS A 13 17.20 25.83 1.16
CA LYS A 13 18.23 26.73 1.73
C LYS A 13 19.67 26.21 1.67
N THR A 14 19.93 24.93 1.38
CA THR A 14 21.20 24.36 1.87
C THR A 14 21.98 23.53 0.84
N SER A 15 22.97 24.18 0.24
CA SER A 15 24.09 23.54 -0.48
C SER A 15 24.96 22.65 0.44
N GLU A 16 24.92 22.85 1.76
CA GLU A 16 25.68 22.08 2.76
C GLU A 16 25.02 20.73 3.15
N ILE A 17 23.71 20.56 2.97
CA ILE A 17 23.00 19.30 3.29
C ILE A 17 23.32 18.19 2.28
N LYS A 18 23.75 18.54 1.06
CA LYS A 18 24.27 17.55 0.10
C LYS A 18 25.50 16.80 0.62
N LYS A 19 26.23 17.34 1.63
CA LYS A 19 27.42 16.72 2.21
C LYS A 19 27.13 15.88 3.46
N ASN A 20 26.09 16.17 4.22
CA ASN A 20 25.76 15.46 5.46
C ASN A 20 24.71 14.36 5.21
N VAL A 21 25.20 13.13 5.02
CA VAL A 21 24.38 11.93 4.75
C VAL A 21 23.32 11.73 5.85
N ASN A 22 23.68 11.86 7.12
CA ASN A 22 22.75 11.68 8.25
C ASN A 22 21.57 12.66 8.25
N LEU A 23 21.80 13.94 7.96
CA LEU A 23 20.72 14.93 7.89
C LEU A 23 19.76 14.64 6.73
N ARG A 24 20.30 14.21 5.58
CA ARG A 24 19.49 13.81 4.42
C ARG A 24 18.60 12.62 4.76
N ASN A 25 19.12 11.66 5.51
CA ASN A 25 18.42 10.46 5.93
C ASN A 25 17.26 10.79 6.86
N ILE A 26 17.52 11.62 7.87
CA ILE A 26 16.51 12.17 8.79
C ILE A 26 15.39 12.90 8.02
N ILE A 27 15.75 13.77 7.07
CA ILE A 27 14.77 14.51 6.26
C ILE A 27 13.91 13.55 5.43
N LYS A 28 14.49 12.49 4.85
CA LYS A 28 13.72 11.48 4.10
C LYS A 28 12.73 10.76 4.99
N CYS A 29 13.12 10.31 6.20
CA CYS A 29 12.21 9.66 7.14
C CYS A 29 11.04 10.58 7.52
N TYR A 30 11.32 11.84 7.89
CA TYR A 30 10.29 12.83 8.20
C TYR A 30 9.37 13.12 7.00
N SER A 31 9.93 13.17 5.79
CA SER A 31 9.16 13.40 4.57
C SER A 31 8.24 12.22 4.25
N GLY A 32 8.71 10.99 4.41
CA GLY A 32 7.89 9.78 4.29
C GLY A 32 6.72 9.81 5.26
N LEU A 33 7.00 10.05 6.55
CA LEU A 33 5.98 10.12 7.59
C LEU A 33 4.96 11.25 7.35
N CYS A 34 5.43 12.43 6.92
CA CYS A 34 4.57 13.54 6.57
C CYS A 34 3.62 13.19 5.41
N ASN A 35 4.08 12.42 4.43
CA ASN A 35 3.25 11.97 3.31
C ASN A 35 2.20 10.96 3.75
N VAL A 36 2.54 10.01 4.64
CA VAL A 36 1.57 9.06 5.23
C VAL A 36 0.44 9.83 5.93
N ARG A 37 0.78 10.79 6.80
CA ARG A 37 -0.22 11.61 7.52
C ARG A 37 -1.08 12.50 6.62
N GLN A 38 -0.61 12.81 5.41
CA GLN A 38 -1.35 13.58 4.41
C GLN A 38 -2.14 12.70 3.43
N LYS A 39 -2.18 11.38 3.64
CA LYS A 39 -2.77 10.40 2.70
C LYS A 39 -2.11 10.40 1.31
N ASN A 40 -0.90 10.94 1.19
CA ASN A 40 -0.12 10.86 -0.05
C ASN A 40 0.66 9.55 -0.09
N TYR A 41 -0.06 8.44 -0.27
CA TYR A 41 0.50 7.10 -0.25
C TYR A 41 1.58 6.91 -1.33
N LYS A 42 1.41 7.51 -2.51
CA LYS A 42 2.37 7.37 -3.62
C LYS A 42 3.70 8.05 -3.33
N GLY A 43 3.66 9.24 -2.72
CA GLY A 43 4.85 9.94 -2.26
C GLY A 43 5.57 9.17 -1.15
N ALA A 44 4.81 8.69 -0.17
CA ALA A 44 5.35 7.89 0.93
C ALA A 44 6.02 6.59 0.44
N ALA A 45 5.34 5.83 -0.41
CA ALA A 45 5.85 4.57 -0.96
C ALA A 45 7.19 4.76 -1.68
N ARG A 46 7.32 5.80 -2.51
CA ARG A 46 8.58 6.10 -3.21
C ARG A 46 9.71 6.41 -2.25
N ILE A 47 9.45 7.26 -1.25
CA ILE A 47 10.47 7.65 -0.27
C ILE A 47 10.95 6.44 0.53
N PHE A 48 10.05 5.57 1.00
CA PHE A 48 10.42 4.41 1.80
C PHE A 48 11.09 3.30 0.98
N THR A 49 10.67 3.07 -0.26
CA THR A 49 11.26 2.02 -1.13
C THR A 49 12.60 2.43 -1.76
N GLU A 50 12.83 3.72 -1.96
CA GLU A 50 14.10 4.29 -2.46
C GLU A 50 15.05 4.71 -1.32
N MET A 51 14.69 4.38 -0.08
CA MET A 51 15.50 4.63 1.08
C MET A 51 16.71 3.69 1.06
N ASP A 52 17.91 4.28 1.14
CA ASP A 52 19.19 3.58 1.11
C ASP A 52 19.86 3.70 2.48
N LEU A 53 19.13 3.28 3.52
CA LEU A 53 19.61 3.34 4.90
C LEU A 53 19.87 1.94 5.39
N GLU A 54 20.99 1.74 6.05
CA GLU A 54 21.14 0.52 6.85
C GLU A 54 20.23 0.60 8.08
N LEU A 55 19.80 -0.55 8.60
CA LEU A 55 18.91 -0.62 9.77
C LEU A 55 19.46 0.17 10.96
N ASN A 56 20.78 0.22 11.10
CA ASN A 56 21.50 0.87 12.20
C ASN A 56 21.60 2.40 12.05
N ASP A 57 21.39 2.94 10.84
CA ASP A 57 21.49 4.38 10.57
C ASP A 57 20.16 5.12 10.76
N ILE A 58 19.09 4.38 11.08
CA ILE A 58 17.77 4.94 11.32
C ILE A 58 17.72 5.46 12.74
N ASN A 59 17.39 6.75 12.90
CA ASN A 59 17.18 7.32 14.22
C ASN A 59 15.86 6.78 14.82
N PRO A 60 15.91 5.99 15.92
CA PRO A 60 14.73 5.39 16.54
C PRO A 60 13.78 6.42 17.15
N GLU A 61 14.23 7.66 17.39
CA GLU A 61 13.35 8.75 17.86
C GLU A 61 12.34 9.21 16.80
N ILE A 62 12.60 8.90 15.52
CA ILE A 62 11.79 9.37 14.39
C ILE A 62 10.82 8.29 13.91
N ILE A 63 11.34 7.09 13.61
CA ILE A 63 10.59 5.98 13.05
C ILE A 63 11.32 4.68 13.34
N ALA A 64 10.59 3.63 13.75
CA ALA A 64 11.20 2.31 13.90
C ALA A 64 11.43 1.68 12.51
N PRO A 65 12.47 0.85 12.33
CA PRO A 65 12.68 0.12 11.08
C PRO A 65 11.48 -0.77 10.70
N ASN A 66 10.78 -1.35 11.68
CA ASN A 66 9.53 -2.08 11.48
C ASN A 66 8.43 -1.21 10.87
N ASP A 67 8.28 0.04 11.33
CA ASP A 67 7.28 0.97 10.80
C ASP A 67 7.58 1.36 9.34
N ILE A 68 8.85 1.42 8.95
CA ILE A 68 9.24 1.63 7.55
C ILE A 68 8.75 0.47 6.68
N ALA A 69 8.85 -0.77 7.17
CA ALA A 69 8.34 -1.95 6.48
C ALA A 69 6.81 -1.90 6.33
N ILE A 70 6.09 -1.59 7.41
CA ILE A 70 4.62 -1.51 7.43
C ILE A 70 4.14 -0.36 6.55
N TYR A 71 4.60 0.86 6.79
CA TYR A 71 4.15 2.05 6.06
C TYR A 71 4.58 1.99 4.60
N GLY A 72 5.83 1.61 4.33
CA GLY A 72 6.35 1.45 2.98
C GLY A 72 5.58 0.37 2.22
N GLY A 73 5.36 -0.80 2.84
CA GLY A 73 4.66 -1.93 2.23
C GLY A 73 3.19 -1.62 1.91
N LEU A 74 2.44 -1.11 2.88
CA LEU A 74 1.03 -0.74 2.70
C LEU A 74 0.88 0.41 1.68
N CYS A 75 1.70 1.45 1.78
CA CYS A 75 1.66 2.57 0.83
C CYS A 75 2.03 2.12 -0.59
N ALA A 76 3.00 1.22 -0.74
CA ALA A 76 3.38 0.64 -2.02
C ALA A 76 2.24 -0.22 -2.59
N LEU A 77 1.60 -1.05 -1.76
CA LEU A 77 0.45 -1.86 -2.17
C LEU A 77 -0.71 -1.00 -2.68
N ILE A 78 -0.99 0.12 -2.01
CA ILE A 78 -2.01 1.09 -2.46
C ILE A 78 -1.62 1.77 -3.77
N SER A 79 -0.37 2.21 -3.90
CA SER A 79 0.01 3.21 -4.91
C SER A 79 0.66 2.66 -6.17
N PHE A 80 1.40 1.57 -6.06
CA PHE A 80 2.23 1.06 -7.16
C PHE A 80 1.46 0.16 -8.10
N ASN A 81 1.78 0.26 -9.38
CA ASN A 81 1.29 -0.68 -10.39
C ASN A 81 2.05 -2.01 -10.30
N ARG A 82 1.58 -3.06 -10.97
CA ARG A 82 2.19 -4.40 -10.92
C ARG A 82 3.69 -4.40 -11.26
N THR A 83 4.11 -3.59 -12.23
CA THR A 83 5.52 -3.44 -12.62
C THR A 83 6.34 -2.70 -11.57
N GLU A 84 5.80 -1.61 -11.01
CA GLU A 84 6.45 -0.86 -9.93
C GLU A 84 6.58 -1.71 -8.66
N LEU A 85 5.55 -2.49 -8.31
CA LEU A 85 5.55 -3.37 -7.15
C LEU A 85 6.63 -4.46 -7.29
N LYS A 86 6.75 -5.05 -8.48
CA LYS A 86 7.81 -6.01 -8.77
C LYS A 86 9.20 -5.39 -8.60
N ASN A 87 9.48 -4.30 -9.32
CA ASN A 87 10.82 -3.74 -9.40
C ASN A 87 11.25 -3.02 -8.11
N LYS A 88 10.33 -2.31 -7.45
CA LYS A 88 10.66 -1.45 -6.28
C LYS A 88 10.49 -2.14 -4.94
N VAL A 89 9.75 -3.24 -4.88
CA VAL A 89 9.45 -3.94 -3.61
C VAL A 89 9.94 -5.37 -3.63
N ILE A 90 9.52 -6.18 -4.61
CA ILE A 90 9.81 -7.63 -4.62
C ILE A 90 11.28 -7.91 -4.99
N GLU A 91 11.80 -7.24 -6.02
CA GLU A 91 13.19 -7.41 -6.49
C GLU A 91 14.18 -6.48 -5.77
N ASN A 92 13.68 -5.52 -4.99
CA ASN A 92 14.50 -4.57 -4.27
C ASN A 92 15.08 -5.20 -3.00
N THR A 93 16.34 -5.62 -3.06
CA THR A 93 17.05 -6.25 -1.94
C THR A 93 17.12 -5.38 -0.70
N LYS A 94 17.23 -4.05 -0.87
CA LYS A 94 17.31 -3.10 0.26
C LYS A 94 15.98 -3.04 1.00
N PHE A 95 14.88 -2.89 0.26
CA PHE A 95 13.58 -2.83 0.88
C PHE A 95 13.16 -4.18 1.49
N LYS A 96 13.64 -5.28 0.91
CA LYS A 96 13.42 -6.63 1.44
C LYS A 96 13.99 -6.82 2.85
N THR A 97 15.13 -6.22 3.17
CA THR A 97 15.70 -6.25 4.53
C THR A 97 14.76 -5.65 5.58
N TYR A 98 13.98 -4.61 5.24
CA TYR A 98 12.94 -4.09 6.14
C TYR A 98 11.74 -5.03 6.21
N LEU A 99 11.31 -5.57 5.07
CA LEU A 99 10.17 -6.51 5.02
C LEU A 99 10.44 -7.82 5.77
N GLU A 100 11.69 -8.22 5.93
CA GLU A 100 12.09 -9.37 6.77
C GLU A 100 11.79 -9.15 8.26
N LEU A 101 11.70 -7.90 8.72
CA LEU A 101 11.26 -7.58 10.08
C LEU A 101 9.75 -7.80 10.28
N GLU A 102 8.97 -7.68 9.20
CA GLU A 102 7.50 -7.74 9.21
C GLU A 102 7.00 -8.71 8.13
N PRO A 103 7.17 -10.04 8.32
CA PRO A 103 6.88 -11.04 7.30
C PRO A 103 5.41 -11.04 6.85
N GLN A 104 4.48 -10.65 7.73
CA GLN A 104 3.07 -10.54 7.38
C GLN A 104 2.81 -9.53 6.25
N ILE A 105 3.57 -8.42 6.21
CA ILE A 105 3.45 -7.41 5.15
C ILE A 105 4.07 -7.92 3.84
N LEU A 106 5.17 -8.67 3.92
CA LEU A 106 5.75 -9.33 2.75
C LEU A 106 4.76 -10.33 2.14
N ASP A 107 4.17 -11.19 2.97
CA ASP A 107 3.20 -12.20 2.55
C ASP A 107 1.94 -11.54 1.95
N LEU A 108 1.48 -10.42 2.52
CA LEU A 108 0.38 -9.63 1.98
C LEU A 108 0.68 -9.16 0.55
N ILE A 109 1.87 -8.58 0.34
CA ILE A 109 2.30 -8.05 -0.97
C ILE A 109 2.47 -9.19 -1.97
N GLN A 110 3.04 -10.32 -1.55
CA GLN A 110 3.19 -11.51 -2.39
C GLN A 110 1.84 -12.14 -2.75
N ALA A 111 0.92 -12.25 -1.81
CA ALA A 111 -0.42 -12.76 -2.03
C ALA A 111 -1.17 -11.89 -3.05
N PHE A 112 -1.08 -10.57 -2.93
CA PHE A 112 -1.63 -9.63 -3.91
C PHE A 112 -0.98 -9.78 -5.30
N TYR A 113 0.35 -9.85 -5.37
CA TYR A 113 1.07 -9.98 -6.64
C TYR A 113 0.77 -11.30 -7.37
N ASN A 114 0.61 -12.39 -6.62
CA ASN A 114 0.29 -13.72 -7.11
C ASN A 114 -1.23 -13.95 -7.30
N SER A 115 -2.07 -12.91 -7.13
CA SER A 115 -3.53 -13.00 -7.28
C SER A 115 -4.19 -14.01 -6.33
N LYS A 116 -3.59 -14.25 -5.16
CA LYS A 116 -4.14 -15.07 -4.07
C LYS A 116 -4.97 -14.19 -3.13
N TYR A 117 -6.14 -13.77 -3.59
CA TYR A 117 -6.92 -12.73 -2.91
C TYR A 117 -7.52 -13.18 -1.57
N ILE A 118 -7.89 -14.46 -1.41
CA ILE A 118 -8.37 -14.99 -0.12
C ILE A 118 -7.29 -14.82 0.95
N THR A 119 -6.08 -15.33 0.70
CA THR A 119 -4.94 -15.20 1.62
C THR A 119 -4.58 -13.75 1.90
N MET A 120 -4.68 -12.88 0.88
CA MET A 120 -4.44 -11.45 1.05
C MET A 120 -5.44 -10.84 2.05
N LEU A 121 -6.74 -11.14 1.92
CA LEU A 121 -7.77 -10.65 2.82
C LEU A 121 -7.60 -11.19 4.25
N GLU A 122 -7.29 -12.48 4.40
CA GLU A 122 -7.02 -13.10 5.71
C GLU A 122 -5.85 -12.41 6.43
N ILE A 123 -4.75 -12.16 5.72
CA ILE A 123 -3.60 -11.44 6.29
C ILE A 123 -4.00 -10.00 6.65
N LEU A 124 -4.74 -9.33 5.77
CA LEU A 124 -5.18 -7.94 5.99
C LEU A 124 -6.09 -7.81 7.21
N ASP A 125 -6.99 -8.77 7.43
CA ASP A 125 -7.86 -8.84 8.62
C ASP A 125 -7.05 -9.13 9.89
N ASN A 126 -6.03 -9.99 9.81
CA ASN A 126 -5.16 -10.30 10.95
C ASN A 126 -4.30 -9.09 11.39
N ILE A 127 -3.82 -8.27 10.46
CA ILE A 127 -3.00 -7.09 10.81
C ILE A 127 -3.85 -5.88 11.21
N LYS A 128 -5.13 -5.83 10.83
CA LYS A 128 -6.03 -4.69 11.06
C LYS A 128 -6.08 -4.22 12.53
N PRO A 129 -6.17 -5.10 13.55
CA PRO A 129 -6.15 -4.68 14.95
C PRO A 129 -4.86 -3.95 15.32
N THR A 130 -3.71 -4.48 14.89
CA THR A 130 -2.38 -3.89 15.14
C THR A 130 -2.27 -2.50 14.50
N LEU A 131 -2.68 -2.37 13.23
CA LEU A 131 -2.68 -1.08 12.53
C LEU A 131 -3.61 -0.05 13.19
N SER A 132 -4.67 -0.50 13.86
CA SER A 132 -5.63 0.37 14.56
C SER A 132 -5.08 0.95 15.87
N LEU A 133 -4.02 0.35 16.41
CA LEU A 133 -3.31 0.85 17.59
C LEU A 133 -2.20 1.86 17.22
N ASP A 134 -1.81 1.92 15.94
CA ASP A 134 -0.74 2.79 15.46
C ASP A 134 -1.15 4.28 15.45
N ILE A 135 -0.27 5.14 15.97
CA ILE A 135 -0.54 6.57 16.14
C ILE A 135 -0.76 7.32 14.82
N HIS A 136 -0.13 6.87 13.73
CA HIS A 136 -0.15 7.50 12.41
C HIS A 136 -1.17 6.87 11.48
N LEU A 137 -1.42 5.57 11.58
CA LEU A 137 -2.31 4.82 10.70
C LEU A 137 -3.74 4.70 11.22
N LYS A 138 -4.00 4.74 12.54
CA LYS A 138 -5.35 4.46 13.10
C LYS A 138 -6.50 5.19 12.40
N VAL A 139 -6.28 6.44 11.99
CA VAL A 139 -7.30 7.30 11.36
C VAL A 139 -7.59 6.87 9.91
N HIS A 140 -6.69 6.09 9.31
CA HIS A 140 -6.68 5.74 7.90
C HIS A 140 -6.84 4.23 7.65
N VAL A 141 -6.87 3.38 8.67
CA VAL A 141 -6.91 1.91 8.51
C VAL A 141 -8.10 1.44 7.68
N GLU A 142 -9.30 1.93 7.95
CA GLU A 142 -10.51 1.55 7.19
C GLU A 142 -10.43 1.98 5.72
N GLU A 143 -9.85 3.16 5.46
CA GLU A 143 -9.65 3.68 4.11
C GLU A 143 -8.59 2.87 3.35
N ILE A 144 -7.47 2.54 4.01
CA ILE A 144 -6.42 1.66 3.48
C ILE A 144 -7.00 0.30 3.10
N TYR A 145 -7.78 -0.30 4.00
CA TYR A 145 -8.44 -1.59 3.78
C TYR A 145 -9.35 -1.53 2.54
N LYS A 146 -10.19 -0.50 2.46
CA LYS A 146 -11.10 -0.28 1.34
C LYS A 146 -10.33 -0.15 0.02
N ILE A 147 -9.30 0.69 -0.03
CA ILE A 147 -8.51 0.93 -1.26
C ILE A 147 -7.79 -0.34 -1.72
N ILE A 148 -7.20 -1.11 -0.80
CA ILE A 148 -6.53 -2.37 -1.15
C ILE A 148 -7.53 -3.39 -1.72
N ASN A 149 -8.71 -3.50 -1.10
CA ASN A 149 -9.77 -4.40 -1.55
C ASN A 149 -10.28 -4.03 -2.95
N GLU A 150 -10.57 -2.74 -3.17
CA GLU A 150 -11.00 -2.21 -4.47
C GLU A 150 -9.93 -2.45 -5.55
N LYS A 151 -8.66 -2.20 -5.22
CA LYS A 151 -7.54 -2.44 -6.13
C LYS A 151 -7.38 -3.91 -6.50
N ALA A 152 -7.60 -4.83 -5.56
CA ALA A 152 -7.57 -6.26 -5.81
C ALA A 152 -8.69 -6.69 -6.78
N ILE A 153 -9.90 -6.14 -6.61
CA ILE A 153 -11.04 -6.38 -7.51
C ILE A 153 -10.71 -5.89 -8.92
N VAL A 154 -10.20 -4.66 -9.06
CA VAL A 154 -9.77 -4.11 -10.37
C VAL A 154 -8.69 -4.99 -11.00
N GLN A 155 -7.71 -5.44 -10.23
CA GLN A 155 -6.65 -6.33 -10.72
C GLN A 155 -7.19 -7.68 -11.19
N TYR A 156 -8.16 -8.26 -10.49
CA TYR A 156 -8.82 -9.50 -10.90
C TYR A 156 -9.51 -9.33 -12.26
N PHE A 157 -10.13 -8.18 -12.52
CA PHE A 157 -10.83 -7.90 -13.78
C PHE A 157 -9.89 -7.65 -14.98
N SER A 158 -8.72 -7.05 -14.74
CA SER A 158 -7.83 -6.57 -15.80
C SER A 158 -7.51 -7.57 -16.93
N PRO A 159 -7.34 -8.89 -16.71
CA PRO A 159 -7.03 -9.83 -17.78
C PRO A 159 -8.26 -10.43 -18.49
N PHE A 160 -9.49 -10.20 -18.01
CA PHE A 160 -10.69 -10.87 -18.52
C PHE A 160 -11.61 -9.92 -19.29
N GLN A 161 -12.11 -10.39 -20.43
CA GLN A 161 -13.18 -9.70 -21.17
C GLN A 161 -14.56 -9.96 -20.55
N THR A 162 -14.76 -11.16 -20.01
CA THR A 162 -15.99 -11.60 -19.34
C THR A 162 -15.60 -12.33 -18.06
N VAL A 163 -16.27 -12.01 -16.95
CA VAL A 163 -16.00 -12.60 -15.63
C VAL A 163 -17.28 -13.25 -15.10
N ASP A 164 -17.16 -14.50 -14.66
CA ASP A 164 -18.21 -15.20 -13.93
C ASP A 164 -18.24 -14.72 -12.47
N MET A 165 -19.35 -14.11 -12.07
CA MET A 165 -19.53 -13.56 -10.72
C MET A 165 -19.41 -14.62 -9.63
N ASN A 166 -19.83 -15.86 -9.86
CA ASN A 166 -19.73 -16.93 -8.87
C ASN A 166 -18.27 -17.34 -8.64
N LYS A 167 -17.48 -17.44 -9.72
CA LYS A 167 -16.04 -17.76 -9.63
C LYS A 167 -15.27 -16.62 -8.96
N MET A 168 -15.64 -15.38 -9.25
CA MET A 168 -15.03 -14.22 -8.61
C MET A 168 -15.40 -14.15 -7.12
N ALA A 169 -16.67 -14.32 -6.76
CA ALA A 169 -17.12 -14.34 -5.38
C ALA A 169 -16.35 -15.39 -4.54
N LYS A 170 -16.17 -16.60 -5.09
CA LYS A 170 -15.33 -17.65 -4.50
C LYS A 170 -13.86 -17.22 -4.32
N SER A 171 -13.30 -16.48 -5.29
CA SER A 171 -11.89 -16.03 -5.26
C SER A 171 -11.62 -14.96 -4.20
N PHE A 172 -12.66 -14.27 -3.72
CA PHE A 172 -12.57 -13.25 -2.68
C PHE A 172 -13.25 -13.67 -1.37
N ASN A 173 -13.71 -14.92 -1.26
CA ASN A 173 -14.45 -15.44 -0.11
C ASN A 173 -15.64 -14.54 0.32
N MET A 174 -16.41 -14.05 -0.65
CA MET A 174 -17.57 -13.18 -0.42
C MET A 174 -18.82 -13.74 -1.10
N SER A 175 -19.99 -13.25 -0.71
CA SER A 175 -21.23 -13.56 -1.41
C SER A 175 -21.31 -12.83 -2.76
N VAL A 176 -22.10 -13.37 -3.69
CA VAL A 176 -22.34 -12.73 -5.00
C VAL A 176 -23.00 -11.36 -4.83
N THR A 177 -23.87 -11.20 -3.82
CA THR A 177 -24.56 -9.94 -3.52
C THR A 177 -23.57 -8.86 -3.07
N GLU A 178 -22.69 -9.18 -2.12
CA GLU A 178 -21.65 -8.25 -1.64
C GLU A 178 -20.68 -7.85 -2.76
N LEU A 179 -20.29 -8.81 -3.59
CA LEU A 179 -19.47 -8.55 -4.76
C LEU A 179 -20.19 -7.60 -5.73
N GLN A 180 -21.47 -7.85 -6.01
CA GLN A 180 -22.26 -7.03 -6.92
C GLN A 180 -22.31 -5.57 -6.45
N GLU A 181 -22.57 -5.33 -5.16
CA GLU A 181 -22.62 -3.98 -4.60
C GLU A 181 -21.27 -3.24 -4.73
N LYS A 182 -20.16 -3.94 -4.48
CA LYS A 182 -18.81 -3.40 -4.67
C LYS A 182 -18.54 -3.07 -6.13
N LEU A 183 -18.91 -3.96 -7.05
CA LEU A 183 -18.72 -3.76 -8.50
C LEU A 183 -19.54 -2.60 -9.04
N VAL A 184 -20.79 -2.44 -8.60
CA VAL A 184 -21.62 -1.29 -9.00
C VAL A 184 -20.95 0.02 -8.60
N LYS A 185 -20.38 0.11 -7.39
CA LYS A 185 -19.65 1.30 -6.94
C LYS A 185 -18.41 1.57 -7.80
N LEU A 186 -17.63 0.53 -8.13
CA LEU A 186 -16.41 0.63 -8.94
C LEU A 186 -16.66 0.94 -10.41
N ILE A 187 -17.78 0.47 -10.96
CA ILE A 187 -18.22 0.82 -12.32
C ILE A 187 -18.71 2.28 -12.34
N ALA A 188 -19.46 2.70 -11.31
CA ALA A 188 -19.94 4.07 -11.18
C ALA A 188 -18.80 5.09 -11.00
N SER A 189 -17.72 4.72 -10.30
CA SER A 189 -16.50 5.54 -10.17
C SER A 189 -15.59 5.49 -11.40
N ASN A 190 -15.92 4.69 -12.41
CA ASN A 190 -15.16 4.49 -13.64
C ASN A 190 -13.78 3.82 -13.43
N ASP A 191 -13.58 3.16 -12.29
CA ASP A 191 -12.38 2.36 -12.01
C ASP A 191 -12.42 1.02 -12.76
N ILE A 192 -13.62 0.50 -13.05
CA ILE A 192 -13.86 -0.69 -13.86
C ILE A 192 -14.74 -0.33 -15.06
N LYS A 193 -14.21 -0.52 -16.26
CA LYS A 193 -14.97 -0.37 -17.51
C LYS A 193 -15.65 -1.69 -17.88
N ALA A 194 -16.73 -2.00 -17.17
CA ALA A 194 -17.52 -3.22 -17.38
C ALA A 194 -19.03 -2.93 -17.28
N ARG A 195 -19.84 -3.88 -17.75
CA ARG A 195 -21.29 -3.88 -17.59
C ARG A 195 -21.70 -5.18 -16.90
N ILE A 196 -22.60 -5.09 -15.93
CA ILE A 196 -23.16 -6.26 -15.24
C ILE A 196 -24.33 -6.78 -16.06
N ASP A 197 -24.26 -8.05 -16.46
CA ASP A 197 -25.36 -8.77 -17.10
C ASP A 197 -26.14 -9.55 -16.03
N SER A 198 -27.35 -9.08 -15.70
CA SER A 198 -28.21 -9.71 -14.71
C SER A 198 -29.20 -10.72 -15.30
N HIS A 199 -29.19 -10.95 -16.62
CA HIS A 199 -30.19 -11.81 -17.27
C HIS A 199 -29.87 -13.31 -17.23
N ASN A 200 -28.65 -13.71 -16.86
CA ASN A 200 -28.22 -15.10 -16.93
C ASN A 200 -28.19 -15.81 -15.56
N LYS A 201 -29.10 -15.45 -14.64
CA LYS A 201 -29.19 -16.06 -13.29
C LYS A 201 -29.84 -17.45 -13.27
N ASP A 202 -30.45 -17.89 -14.37
CA ASP A 202 -31.14 -19.18 -14.47
C ASP A 202 -30.52 -20.03 -15.60
N ASN A 203 -29.58 -20.90 -15.22
CA ASN A 203 -29.36 -22.24 -15.80
C ASN A 203 -28.37 -23.03 -14.96
#